data_AF-A0A843I505-F1
#
_entry.id   AF-A0A843I505-F1
#
_cell.length_a   1.000
_cell.length_b   1.000
_cell.length_c   1.000
_cell.angle_alpha   90.00
_cell.angle_beta   90.00
_cell.angle_gamma   90.00
#
_symmetry.space_group_name_H-M   'P 1'
#
loop_
_entity.id
_entity.type
_entity.pdbx_description
1 polymer ?
#
loop_
_entity_poly.entity_id
_entity_poly.type
_entity_poly.pdbx_seq_one_letter_code
_entity_poly.pdbx_strand_id
1 'polypeptide(L)' 'MARRRRAQGLNLFTAAGLLNFKQEGEIEKIKLSPKTLVIASIVLMGAVIVVTLLGI' A
#
# COMPACT_ATOMS: atom_id res chain seq x y z
N MET A 1 -9.65 9.26 44.07
CA MET A 1 -9.28 8.17 43.15
C MET A 1 -9.85 8.42 41.74
N ALA A 2 -9.40 9.47 41.06
CA ALA A 2 -10.02 9.98 39.82
C ALA A 2 -9.23 9.64 38.54
N ARG A 3 -8.43 8.57 38.54
CA ARG A 3 -7.60 8.17 37.38
C ARG A 3 -8.14 6.95 36.60
N ARG A 4 -9.21 6.29 37.06
CA ARG A 4 -9.74 5.07 36.41
C ARG A 4 -10.89 5.27 35.42
N ARG A 5 -11.48 6.47 35.30
CA ARG A 5 -12.65 6.69 34.44
C ARG A 5 -12.34 7.11 32.99
N ARG A 6 -11.08 7.40 32.63
CA ARG A 6 -10.71 7.81 31.25
C ARG A 6 -10.47 6.63 30.28
N ALA A 7 -10.54 5.39 30.75
CA ALA A 7 -10.24 4.19 29.95
C ALA A 7 -11.49 3.43 29.44
N GLN A 8 -12.70 3.99 29.59
CA GLN A 8 -13.92 3.36 29.06
C GLN A 8 -14.26 3.75 27.61
N GLY A 9 -13.54 4.71 27.01
CA GLY A 9 -13.82 5.20 25.66
C GLY A 9 -12.73 4.97 24.62
N LEU A 10 -11.59 4.40 25.01
CA LEU A 10 -10.53 4.04 24.07
C LEU A 10 -10.63 2.55 23.78
N ASN A 11 -11.27 2.22 22.64
CA ASN A 11 -11.28 0.89 22.05
C ASN A 11 -9.87 0.29 22.15
N LEU A 12 -9.74 -0.91 22.74
CA LEU A 12 -8.47 -1.64 22.89
C LEU A 12 -7.66 -1.70 21.58
N PHE A 13 -8.36 -1.71 20.44
CA PHE A 13 -7.79 -1.68 19.11
C PHE A 13 -6.99 -0.40 18.80
N THR A 14 -7.37 0.76 19.36
CA THR A 14 -6.61 2.02 19.26
C THR A 14 -5.32 1.94 20.08
N ALA A 15 -5.42 1.39 21.29
CA ALA A 15 -4.30 1.29 22.22
C ALA A 15 -3.25 0.26 21.77
N ALA A 16 -3.67 -0.77 21.03
CA ALA A 16 -2.80 -1.78 20.43
C ALA A 16 -2.14 -1.33 19.11
N GLY A 17 -2.32 -0.07 18.69
CA GLY A 17 -1.80 0.43 17.41
C GLY A 17 -2.52 -0.12 16.16
N LEU A 18 -3.58 -0.90 16.35
CA LEU A 18 -4.35 -1.56 15.29
C LEU A 18 -5.33 -0.61 14.57
N LEU A 19 -5.50 0.64 15.04
CA LEU A 19 -6.28 1.67 14.34
C LEU A 19 -5.44 2.65 13.52
N ASN A 20 -4.15 2.36 13.28
CA ASN A 20 -3.35 3.11 12.31
C ASN A 20 -3.61 2.71 10.85
N PHE A 21 -4.52 1.77 10.60
CA PHE A 21 -4.96 1.47 9.23
C PHE A 21 -5.97 2.49 8.69
N LYS A 22 -6.34 3.54 9.43
CA LYS A 22 -7.01 4.72 8.81
C LYS A 22 -6.08 5.57 7.92
N GLN A 23 -4.83 5.15 7.71
CA GLN A 23 -4.03 5.57 6.54
C GLN A 23 -4.34 4.76 5.26
N GLU A 24 -5.32 3.84 5.27
CA GLU A 24 -5.79 3.12 4.08
C GLU A 24 -6.33 4.04 2.97
N GLY A 25 -6.64 5.31 3.26
CA GLY A 25 -7.14 6.26 2.25
C GLY A 25 -6.09 6.91 1.34
N GLU A 26 -4.80 6.86 1.68
CA GLU A 26 -3.73 7.39 0.80
C GLU A 26 -3.08 6.30 -0.06
N ILE A 27 -3.07 5.05 0.41
CA ILE A 27 -2.56 3.92 -0.37
C ILE A 27 -3.60 3.49 -1.44
N GLU A 28 -4.89 3.81 -1.26
CA GLU A 28 -5.96 3.51 -2.23
C GLU A 28 -5.86 4.24 -3.58
N LYS A 29 -5.02 5.27 -3.72
CA LYS A 29 -4.97 6.07 -4.95
C LYS A 29 -3.95 5.63 -5.99
N ILE A 30 -3.11 4.64 -5.69
CA ILE A 30 -2.46 3.90 -6.77
C ILE A 30 -3.39 2.74 -7.11
N LYS A 31 -4.46 3.07 -7.82
CA LYS A 31 -5.41 2.11 -8.42
C LYS A 31 -4.73 1.39 -9.59
N LEU A 32 -3.53 0.85 -9.38
CA LEU A 32 -2.87 -0.01 -10.35
C LEU A 32 -3.62 -1.33 -10.34
N SER A 33 -4.38 -1.56 -11.41
CA SER A 33 -5.00 -2.85 -11.59
C SER A 33 -3.90 -3.92 -11.72
N PRO A 34 -4.11 -5.13 -11.19
CA PRO A 34 -3.18 -6.24 -11.40
C PRO A 34 -2.87 -6.48 -12.88
N LYS A 35 -3.85 -6.23 -13.76
CA LYS A 35 -3.66 -6.28 -15.22
C LYS A 35 -2.64 -5.25 -15.71
N THR A 36 -2.67 -4.03 -15.18
CA THR A 36 -1.72 -2.97 -15.51
C THR A 36 -0.29 -3.36 -15.12
N LEU A 37 -0.10 -3.99 -13.95
CA LEU A 37 1.20 -4.50 -13.51
C LEU A 37 1.76 -5.56 -14.46
N VAL A 38 0.92 -6.51 -14.87
CA VAL A 38 1.32 -7.59 -15.79
C VAL A 38 1.72 -7.01 -17.14
N ILE A 39 0.91 -6.09 -17.69
CA ILE A 39 1.20 -5.44 -18.97
C ILE A 39 2.50 -4.64 -18.88
N ALA A 40 2.68 -3.83 -17.82
CA ALA A 40 3.88 -3.04 -17.63
C ALA A 40 5.14 -3.93 -17.57
N SER A 41 5.06 -5.07 -16.89
CA SER A 41 6.16 -6.04 -16.79
C SER A 41 6.54 -6.61 -18.16
N ILE A 42 5.55 -7.00 -18.97
CA ILE A 42 5.78 -7.54 -20.32
C ILE A 42 6.40 -6.47 -21.23
N VAL A 43 5.90 -5.22 -21.16
CA VAL A 43 6.42 -4.10 -21.95
C VAL A 43 7.87 -3.79 -21.58
N LEU A 44 8.19 -3.76 -20.29
CA LEU A 44 9.56 -3.54 -19.81
C LEU A 44 10.51 -4.64 -20.30
N MET A 45 10.07 -5.91 -20.21
CA MET A 45 10.86 -7.04 -20.70
C MET A 45 11.10 -6.94 -22.22
N GLY A 46 10.07 -6.62 -22.99
CA GLY A 46 10.18 -6.41 -24.44
C GLY A 46 11.13 -5.26 -24.78
N ALA A 47 11.04 -4.14 -24.06
CA ALA A 47 11.91 -2.98 -24.26
C ALA A 47 13.39 -3.33 -24.03
N VAL A 48 13.70 -4.04 -22.93
CA VAL A 48 15.07 -4.49 -22.64
C VAL A 48 15.59 -5.41 -23.74
N ILE A 49 14.77 -6.34 -24.23
CA ILE A 49 15.16 -7.24 -25.33
C ILE A 49 15.47 -6.43 -26.60
N VAL A 50 14.60 -5.48 -26.98
CA VAL A 50 14.80 -4.65 -28.17
C VAL A 50 16.06 -3.80 -28.04
N VAL A 51 16.31 -3.18 -26.89
CA VAL A 51 17.53 -2.40 -26.64
C VAL A 51 18.77 -3.29 -26.77
N THR A 52 18.73 -4.48 -26.15
CA THR A 52 19.83 -5.45 -26.22
C THR A 52 20.09 -5.92 -27.66
N LEU A 53 19.03 -6.15 -28.45
CA LEU A 53 19.15 -6.54 -29.86
C LEU A 53 19.66 -5.42 -30.76
N LEU A 54 19.34 -4.16 -30.44
CA LEU A 54 19.85 -2.99 -31.16
C LEU A 54 21.32 -2.70 -30.85
N GLY A 55 21.91 -3.38 -29.86
CA GLY A 55 23.32 -3.24 -29.50
C GLY A 55 23.70 -1.86 -28.96
N ILE A 56 22.70 -1.13 -28.45
CA ILE A 56 22.88 0.12 -27.69
C ILE A 56 23.19 -0.25 -26.24
#